data_AF-A0A480M8C5-F1
#
_entry.id   AF-A0A480M8C5-F1
#
_cell.length_a   1.000
_cell.length_b   1.000
_cell.length_c   1.000
_cell.angle_alpha   90.00
_cell.angle_beta   90.00
_cell.angle_gamma   90.00
#
_symmetry.space_group_name_H-M   'P 1'
#
loop_
_entity.id
_entity.type
_entity.pdbx_description
1 polymer ?
#
loop_
_entity_poly.entity_id
_entity_poly.type
_entity_poly.pdbx_seq_one_letter_code
_entity_poly.pdbx_strand_id
1 'polypeptide(L)'
;MDKYSLVEAKRKKLITPESTVMLLEAQAATGGIIDPHRNEKLTVDSAIARDLIDFDDRQQIYTAEKAVTGFDDPFSGKTVSVSEAIKKNLIDRETGLRLLEAQIASGGVVDPVNSVFLPKDVALARGLIDRDLYRSLNDPRDGQKNFVDPVTKKKVSYMQLRERCRIEPHTGLLLLSVQKRSMSFQGIRQPVTVSELVDSGILRPSTVNELESGQISYDEVGERIKDFLQGSSCIAGIYNETTKQKLGIYEAMKIGLVRPGTALELLEAQAATGFIVGTALELLEAQAATGFIVDPVSNLRLPVEEAYKRGLVGIEFKEKLLSAERAVTGYNDPETGNIISLFQAMNKELIEKGHGIRLLEAQIATGGIIDPKESHRLPVDIAYKRGYFNEELSEILSDPSDDTKGFFDPNTEENLTYLQLKERCIKDEATGLCLLPLKEKKKQVQTSQKNTLRKRRVVIVDPETNKEMSVQEAYKKGLIDYETFKELCEQECEWEEITITGSDGSTRVVLVDRKTGSQYDIQDAID
;
A
#
# COMPACT_ATOMS: atom_id res chain seq x y z
N MET A 1 10.43 10.87 -31.23
CA MET A 1 10.37 9.46 -30.77
C MET A 1 11.77 8.93 -30.83
N ASP A 2 12.28 8.38 -29.73
CA ASP A 2 13.60 7.76 -29.76
C ASP A 2 13.52 6.46 -30.56
N LYS A 3 14.49 6.24 -31.44
CA LYS A 3 14.69 4.97 -32.15
C LYS A 3 15.91 4.27 -31.59
N TYR A 4 15.92 2.95 -31.68
CA TYR A 4 17.00 2.11 -31.18
C TYR A 4 17.38 1.09 -32.26
N SER A 5 18.64 0.70 -32.31
CA SER A 5 19.06 -0.52 -33.01
C SER A 5 18.51 -1.77 -32.30
N LEU A 6 18.52 -2.92 -32.98
CA LEU A 6 18.06 -4.18 -32.39
C LEU A 6 18.87 -4.52 -31.12
N VAL A 7 20.19 -4.36 -31.16
CA VAL A 7 21.06 -4.61 -30.00
C VAL A 7 20.82 -3.60 -28.87
N GLU A 8 20.63 -2.32 -29.19
CA GLU A 8 20.27 -1.31 -28.18
C GLU A 8 18.92 -1.63 -27.50
N ALA A 9 17.94 -2.05 -28.29
CA ALA A 9 16.63 -2.46 -27.79
C ALA A 9 16.74 -3.70 -26.88
N LYS A 10 17.60 -4.67 -27.23
CA LYS A 10 17.92 -5.84 -26.39
C LYS A 10 18.53 -5.41 -25.06
N ARG A 11 19.56 -4.55 -25.09
CA ARG A 11 20.23 -4.02 -23.87
C ARG A 11 19.26 -3.26 -22.95
N LYS A 12 18.27 -2.57 -23.54
CA LYS A 12 17.20 -1.88 -22.81
C LYS A 12 16.03 -2.79 -22.41
N LYS A 13 16.12 -4.10 -22.63
CA LYS A 13 15.09 -5.11 -22.34
C LYS A 13 13.74 -4.82 -23.02
N LEU A 14 13.78 -4.18 -24.18
CA LEU A 14 12.58 -3.89 -24.99
C LEU A 14 12.20 -5.05 -25.92
N ILE A 15 13.18 -5.88 -26.26
CA ILE A 15 13.04 -7.09 -27.07
C ILE A 15 13.82 -8.23 -26.42
N THR A 16 13.41 -9.47 -26.69
CA THR A 16 14.10 -10.65 -26.13
C THR A 16 15.40 -10.95 -26.88
N PRO A 17 16.39 -11.59 -26.22
CA PRO A 17 17.62 -12.01 -26.90
C PRO A 17 17.34 -12.90 -28.12
N GLU A 18 16.41 -13.84 -28.00
CA GLU A 18 16.09 -14.80 -29.07
C GLU A 18 15.50 -14.09 -30.29
N SER A 19 14.55 -13.16 -30.08
CA SER A 19 13.95 -12.39 -31.17
C SER A 19 14.93 -11.40 -31.80
N THR A 20 15.90 -10.90 -31.03
CA THR A 20 16.96 -10.02 -31.53
C THR A 20 17.80 -10.71 -32.59
N VAL A 21 18.25 -11.95 -32.31
CA VAL A 21 19.06 -12.74 -33.26
C VAL A 21 18.27 -13.01 -34.53
N MET A 22 17.02 -13.47 -34.41
CA MET A 22 16.16 -13.74 -35.57
C MET A 22 15.96 -12.51 -36.47
N LEU A 23 15.81 -11.32 -35.88
CA LEU A 23 15.67 -10.08 -36.63
C LEU A 23 16.99 -9.62 -37.28
N LEU A 24 18.14 -9.84 -36.63
CA LEU A 24 19.46 -9.57 -37.20
C LEU A 24 19.77 -10.51 -38.38
N GLU A 25 19.40 -11.79 -38.28
CA GLU A 25 19.50 -12.74 -39.39
C GLU A 25 18.66 -12.29 -40.59
N ALA A 26 17.43 -11.82 -40.35
CA ALA A 26 16.57 -11.29 -41.40
C ALA A 26 17.18 -10.06 -42.09
N GLN A 27 17.83 -9.15 -41.34
CA GLN A 27 18.56 -8.02 -41.93
C GLN A 27 19.74 -8.49 -42.79
N ALA A 28 20.59 -9.37 -42.25
CA ALA A 28 21.72 -9.93 -43.00
C ALA A 28 21.28 -10.63 -44.29
N ALA A 29 20.21 -11.42 -44.26
CA ALA A 29 19.71 -12.17 -45.40
C ALA A 29 18.95 -11.35 -46.46
N THR A 30 18.63 -10.07 -46.17
CA THR A 30 17.85 -9.19 -47.07
C THR A 30 18.62 -7.98 -47.59
N GLY A 31 19.91 -7.85 -47.23
CA GLY A 31 20.79 -6.83 -47.79
C GLY A 31 21.75 -6.17 -46.80
N GLY A 32 21.92 -6.72 -45.60
CA GLY A 32 22.92 -6.28 -44.63
C GLY A 32 22.32 -5.71 -43.35
N ILE A 33 23.16 -5.57 -42.33
CA ILE A 33 22.78 -5.09 -41.01
C ILE A 33 22.52 -3.59 -41.06
N ILE A 34 21.41 -3.16 -40.47
CA ILE A 34 20.97 -1.76 -40.55
C ILE A 34 21.45 -1.00 -39.32
N ASP A 35 22.14 0.11 -39.55
CA ASP A 35 22.39 1.15 -38.55
C ASP A 35 21.27 2.20 -38.66
N PRO A 36 20.27 2.20 -37.76
CA PRO A 36 19.12 3.08 -37.89
C PRO A 36 19.44 4.55 -37.58
N HIS A 37 20.54 4.82 -36.88
CA HIS A 37 20.95 6.18 -36.52
C HIS A 37 21.64 6.88 -37.68
N ARG A 38 22.38 6.11 -38.49
CA ARG A 38 23.12 6.61 -39.66
C ARG A 38 22.42 6.35 -41.00
N ASN A 39 21.34 5.56 -40.99
CA ASN A 39 20.63 5.10 -42.17
C ASN A 39 21.56 4.37 -43.17
N GLU A 40 22.45 3.54 -42.64
CA GLU A 40 23.44 2.78 -43.42
C GLU A 40 23.12 1.28 -43.37
N LYS A 41 23.38 0.59 -44.49
CA LYS A 41 23.42 -0.88 -44.54
C LYS A 41 24.88 -1.32 -44.50
N LEU A 42 25.19 -2.25 -43.62
CA LEU A 42 26.55 -2.66 -43.28
C LEU A 42 26.72 -4.16 -43.52
N THR A 43 27.93 -4.55 -43.90
CA THR A 43 28.37 -5.95 -43.82
C THR A 43 28.47 -6.39 -42.37
N VAL A 44 28.49 -7.70 -42.12
CA VAL A 44 28.62 -8.24 -40.76
C VAL A 44 29.90 -7.75 -40.07
N ASP A 45 31.03 -7.69 -40.79
CA ASP A 45 32.30 -7.14 -40.26
C ASP A 45 32.16 -5.68 -39.80
N SER A 46 31.53 -4.85 -40.62
CA SER A 46 31.34 -3.43 -40.33
C SER A 46 30.34 -3.22 -39.18
N ALA A 47 29.34 -4.09 -39.07
CA ALA A 47 28.36 -4.07 -37.98
C ALA A 47 29.00 -4.47 -36.64
N ILE A 48 29.89 -5.47 -36.63
CA ILE A 48 30.67 -5.86 -35.44
C ILE A 48 31.56 -4.70 -34.98
N ALA A 49 32.26 -4.03 -35.91
CA ALA A 49 33.10 -2.88 -35.58
C ALA A 49 32.34 -1.68 -34.99
N ARG A 50 31.01 -1.65 -35.15
CA ARG A 50 30.11 -0.62 -34.60
C ARG A 50 29.23 -1.12 -33.45
N ASP A 51 29.52 -2.29 -32.89
CA ASP A 51 28.75 -2.90 -31.80
C ASP A 51 27.25 -3.11 -32.10
N LEU A 52 26.90 -3.31 -33.39
CA LEU A 52 25.53 -3.62 -33.83
C LEU A 52 25.21 -5.12 -33.80
N ILE A 53 26.20 -5.95 -33.44
CA ILE A 53 26.06 -7.41 -33.23
C ILE A 53 26.83 -7.77 -31.96
N ASP A 54 26.20 -8.49 -31.03
CA ASP A 54 26.86 -8.97 -29.83
C ASP A 54 27.79 -10.17 -30.13
N PHE A 55 28.77 -10.39 -29.26
CA PHE A 55 29.85 -11.37 -29.49
C PHE A 55 29.33 -12.79 -29.75
N ASP A 56 28.35 -13.24 -28.96
CA ASP A 56 27.82 -14.60 -29.01
C ASP A 56 27.02 -14.88 -30.31
N ASP A 57 26.45 -13.83 -30.92
CA ASP A 57 25.55 -13.96 -32.06
C ASP A 57 26.30 -13.94 -33.41
N ARG A 58 27.59 -13.55 -33.44
CA ARG A 58 28.37 -13.27 -34.66
C ARG A 58 28.34 -14.40 -35.69
N GLN A 59 28.63 -15.62 -35.26
CA GLN A 59 28.74 -16.77 -36.17
C GLN A 59 27.41 -17.09 -36.87
N GLN A 60 26.31 -16.91 -36.15
CA GLN A 60 24.97 -17.11 -36.67
C GLN A 60 24.62 -16.03 -37.72
N ILE A 61 24.98 -14.77 -37.46
CA ILE A 61 24.73 -13.68 -38.41
C ILE A 61 25.62 -13.78 -39.66
N TYR A 62 26.88 -14.21 -39.56
CA TYR A 62 27.71 -14.52 -40.74
C TYR A 62 27.08 -15.61 -41.61
N THR A 63 26.47 -16.62 -40.98
CA THR A 63 25.77 -17.68 -41.72
C THR A 63 24.53 -17.13 -42.44
N ALA A 64 23.84 -16.16 -41.84
CA ALA A 64 22.70 -15.49 -42.46
C ALA A 64 23.11 -14.55 -43.62
N GLU A 65 24.27 -13.89 -43.56
CA GLU A 65 24.78 -13.04 -44.66
C GLU A 65 25.03 -13.85 -45.94
N LYS A 66 25.38 -15.14 -45.81
CA LYS A 66 25.50 -16.08 -46.95
C LYS A 66 24.20 -16.30 -47.71
N ALA A 67 23.05 -15.92 -47.17
CA ALA A 67 21.80 -15.93 -47.93
C ALA A 67 21.78 -14.91 -49.07
N VAL A 68 22.63 -13.88 -49.00
CA VAL A 68 22.82 -12.88 -50.06
C VAL A 68 24.08 -13.17 -50.88
N THR A 69 25.20 -13.49 -50.22
CA THR A 69 26.49 -13.72 -50.91
C THR A 69 26.62 -15.12 -51.53
N GLY A 70 25.81 -16.07 -51.08
CA GLY A 70 25.80 -17.46 -51.54
C GLY A 70 26.53 -18.39 -50.58
N PHE A 71 26.10 -19.66 -50.57
CA PHE A 71 26.79 -20.72 -49.83
C PHE A 71 27.74 -21.45 -50.76
N ASP A 72 29.02 -21.53 -50.40
CA ASP A 72 29.97 -22.32 -51.17
C ASP A 72 29.74 -23.82 -50.93
N ASP A 73 29.37 -24.54 -51.98
CA ASP A 73 29.26 -25.99 -51.93
C ASP A 73 30.65 -26.63 -52.10
N PRO A 74 31.21 -27.28 -51.06
CA PRO A 74 32.55 -27.85 -51.11
C PRO A 74 32.67 -28.99 -52.14
N PHE A 75 31.55 -29.60 -52.55
CA PHE A 75 31.56 -30.70 -53.50
C PHE A 75 31.52 -30.24 -54.95
N SER A 76 30.75 -29.17 -55.26
CA SER A 76 30.63 -28.68 -56.64
C SER A 76 31.49 -27.45 -56.94
N GLY A 77 32.03 -26.79 -55.91
CA GLY A 77 32.75 -25.52 -56.03
C GLY A 77 31.88 -24.35 -56.48
N LYS A 78 30.55 -24.51 -56.47
CA LYS A 78 29.59 -23.48 -56.88
C LYS A 78 29.02 -22.76 -55.66
N THR A 79 28.69 -21.49 -55.85
CA THR A 79 27.84 -20.74 -54.93
C THR A 79 26.39 -21.14 -55.13
N VAL A 80 25.72 -21.56 -54.06
CA VAL A 80 24.34 -22.06 -54.08
C VAL A 80 23.41 -21.17 -53.26
N SER A 81 22.12 -21.20 -53.59
CA SER A 81 21.08 -20.45 -52.88
C SER A 81 20.79 -21.05 -51.50
N VAL A 82 20.05 -20.32 -50.64
CA VAL A 82 19.59 -20.83 -49.33
C VAL A 82 18.82 -22.14 -49.48
N SER A 83 17.96 -22.25 -50.51
CA SER A 83 17.15 -23.44 -50.74
C SER A 83 18.01 -24.66 -51.08
N GLU A 84 19.07 -24.47 -51.85
CA GLU A 84 20.01 -25.53 -52.21
C GLU A 84 20.93 -25.87 -51.05
N ALA A 85 21.34 -24.88 -50.26
CA ALA A 85 22.11 -25.04 -49.03
C ALA A 85 21.35 -25.91 -48.01
N ILE A 86 20.04 -25.72 -47.85
CA ILE A 86 19.19 -26.59 -46.99
C ILE A 86 19.23 -28.04 -47.50
N LYS A 87 19.06 -28.27 -48.81
CA LYS A 87 19.09 -29.62 -49.39
C LYS A 87 20.45 -30.32 -49.24
N LYS A 88 21.52 -29.54 -49.29
CA LYS A 88 22.91 -30.00 -49.14
C LYS A 88 23.38 -30.04 -47.68
N ASN A 89 22.50 -29.72 -46.71
CA ASN A 89 22.81 -29.63 -45.29
C ASN A 89 23.97 -28.67 -44.95
N LEU A 90 24.13 -27.59 -45.73
CA LEU A 90 25.11 -26.53 -45.48
C LEU A 90 24.60 -25.50 -44.45
N ILE A 91 23.29 -25.45 -44.24
CA ILE A 91 22.60 -24.65 -43.23
C ILE A 91 21.50 -25.50 -42.59
N ASP A 92 21.22 -25.27 -41.31
CA ASP A 92 20.11 -25.93 -40.64
C ASP A 92 18.76 -25.49 -41.25
N ARG A 93 17.79 -26.42 -41.24
CA ARG A 93 16.51 -26.20 -41.89
C ARG A 93 15.72 -25.04 -41.26
N GLU A 94 15.85 -24.82 -39.95
CA GLU A 94 15.08 -23.81 -39.23
C GLU A 94 15.54 -22.40 -39.59
N THR A 95 16.84 -22.13 -39.50
CA THR A 95 17.45 -20.88 -39.93
C THR A 95 17.21 -20.67 -41.42
N GLY A 96 17.47 -21.67 -42.27
CA GLY A 96 17.26 -21.56 -43.71
C GLY A 96 15.83 -21.15 -44.09
N LEU A 97 14.81 -21.69 -43.41
CA LEU A 97 13.42 -21.29 -43.60
C LEU A 97 13.15 -19.86 -43.15
N ARG A 98 13.71 -19.45 -42.01
CA ARG A 98 13.61 -18.07 -41.50
C ARG A 98 14.19 -17.05 -42.48
N LEU A 99 15.34 -17.36 -43.09
CA LEU A 99 15.97 -16.50 -44.11
C LEU A 99 15.11 -16.41 -45.37
N LEU A 100 14.58 -17.53 -45.86
CA LEU A 100 13.68 -17.56 -47.01
C LEU A 100 12.39 -16.79 -46.75
N GLU A 101 11.80 -16.94 -45.55
CA GLU A 101 10.61 -16.20 -45.14
C GLU A 101 10.86 -14.68 -45.16
N ALA A 102 12.00 -14.23 -44.62
CA ALA A 102 12.40 -12.82 -44.63
C ALA A 102 12.61 -12.25 -46.04
N GLN A 103 13.26 -13.01 -46.93
CA GLN A 103 13.46 -12.62 -48.33
C GLN A 103 12.12 -12.48 -49.06
N ILE A 104 11.25 -13.50 -48.95
CA ILE A 104 9.95 -13.57 -49.63
C ILE A 104 9.06 -12.40 -49.22
N ALA A 105 9.06 -12.03 -47.94
CA ALA A 105 8.35 -10.86 -47.45
C ALA A 105 8.95 -9.57 -48.00
N SER A 106 10.28 -9.48 -48.13
CA SER A 106 11.00 -8.28 -48.56
C SER A 106 10.95 -8.03 -50.08
N GLY A 107 10.45 -8.98 -50.87
CA GLY A 107 10.15 -8.76 -52.29
C GLY A 107 10.30 -9.98 -53.19
N GLY A 108 10.92 -11.07 -52.73
CA GLY A 108 11.19 -12.23 -53.59
C GLY A 108 12.21 -13.19 -53.00
N VAL A 109 12.91 -13.94 -53.84
CA VAL A 109 14.04 -14.81 -53.42
C VAL A 109 15.32 -14.22 -53.99
N VAL A 110 16.39 -14.19 -53.19
CA VAL A 110 17.68 -13.66 -53.65
C VAL A 110 18.37 -14.67 -54.56
N ASP A 111 18.87 -14.19 -55.69
CA ASP A 111 19.83 -14.89 -56.54
C ASP A 111 21.25 -14.46 -56.12
N PRO A 112 22.03 -15.32 -55.43
CA PRO A 112 23.32 -14.91 -54.89
C PRO A 112 24.37 -14.59 -55.96
N VAL A 113 24.27 -15.22 -57.13
CA VAL A 113 25.24 -15.01 -58.22
C VAL A 113 25.04 -13.65 -58.86
N ASN A 114 23.77 -13.25 -59.05
CA ASN A 114 23.43 -11.98 -59.67
C ASN A 114 23.21 -10.85 -58.66
N SER A 115 23.24 -11.14 -57.36
CA SER A 115 22.97 -10.18 -56.27
C SER A 115 21.65 -9.42 -56.44
N VAL A 116 20.59 -10.08 -56.90
CA VAL A 116 19.27 -9.46 -57.14
C VAL A 116 18.14 -10.26 -56.51
N PHE A 117 17.07 -9.57 -56.12
CA PHE A 117 15.81 -10.20 -55.76
C PHE A 117 15.03 -10.59 -57.01
N LEU A 118 14.61 -11.85 -57.08
CA LEU A 118 13.74 -12.35 -58.13
C LEU A 118 12.32 -12.56 -57.59
N PRO A 119 11.29 -12.17 -58.37
CA PRO A 119 9.90 -12.53 -58.06
C PRO A 119 9.72 -14.03 -57.83
N LYS A 120 8.75 -14.40 -56.99
CA LYS A 120 8.57 -15.77 -56.48
C LYS A 120 8.37 -16.81 -57.60
N ASP A 121 7.63 -16.45 -58.64
CA ASP A 121 7.37 -17.24 -59.83
C ASP A 121 8.64 -17.49 -60.66
N VAL A 122 9.46 -16.45 -60.86
CA VAL A 122 10.74 -16.55 -61.58
C VAL A 122 11.75 -17.39 -60.77
N ALA A 123 11.80 -17.20 -59.46
CA ALA A 123 12.66 -17.97 -58.56
C ALA A 123 12.31 -19.47 -58.60
N LEU A 124 11.02 -19.83 -58.63
CA LEU A 124 10.56 -21.21 -58.79
C LEU A 124 10.92 -21.80 -60.15
N ALA A 125 10.78 -21.01 -61.23
CA ALA A 125 11.12 -21.46 -62.58
C ALA A 125 12.63 -21.73 -62.75
N ARG A 126 13.47 -20.95 -62.06
CA ARG A 126 14.94 -21.11 -62.06
C ARG A 126 15.45 -22.13 -61.04
N GLY A 127 14.57 -22.70 -60.22
CA GLY A 127 14.96 -23.66 -59.17
C GLY A 127 15.71 -23.04 -57.98
N LEU A 128 15.69 -21.71 -57.84
CA LEU A 128 16.34 -21.01 -56.72
C LEU A 128 15.64 -21.26 -55.38
N ILE A 129 14.36 -21.60 -55.44
CA ILE A 129 13.58 -22.10 -54.31
C ILE A 129 12.89 -23.40 -54.70
N ASP A 130 12.98 -24.39 -53.82
CA ASP A 130 12.34 -25.67 -54.02
C ASP A 130 10.80 -25.58 -53.87
N ARG A 131 10.08 -26.41 -54.64
CA ARG A 131 8.60 -26.41 -54.63
C ARG A 131 8.03 -26.86 -53.29
N ASP A 132 8.68 -27.78 -52.59
CA ASP A 132 8.20 -28.28 -51.30
C ASP A 132 8.45 -27.24 -50.19
N LEU A 133 9.62 -26.58 -50.21
CA LEU A 133 9.91 -25.47 -49.30
C LEU A 133 8.97 -24.27 -49.54
N TYR A 134 8.71 -23.94 -50.81
CA TYR A 134 7.76 -22.88 -51.16
C TYR A 134 6.34 -23.19 -50.68
N ARG A 135 5.90 -24.44 -50.78
CA ARG A 135 4.59 -24.86 -50.25
C ARG A 135 4.54 -24.77 -48.73
N SER A 136 5.57 -25.23 -48.01
CA SER A 136 5.60 -25.14 -46.55
C SER A 136 5.60 -23.69 -46.03
N LEU A 137 6.23 -22.76 -46.76
CA LEU A 137 6.24 -21.34 -46.39
C LEU A 137 4.90 -20.63 -46.67
N ASN A 138 4.05 -21.17 -47.53
CA ASN A 138 2.76 -20.57 -47.92
C ASN A 138 1.53 -21.34 -47.43
N ASP A 139 1.68 -22.47 -46.72
CA ASP A 139 0.52 -23.21 -46.20
C ASP A 139 -0.19 -22.38 -45.12
N PRO A 140 -1.50 -22.08 -45.22
CA PRO A 140 -2.22 -21.31 -44.21
C PRO A 140 -2.53 -22.09 -42.93
N ARG A 141 -2.46 -23.43 -42.93
CA ARG A 141 -2.71 -24.30 -41.77
C ARG A 141 -1.42 -24.67 -41.03
N ASP A 142 -0.30 -24.66 -41.77
CA ASP A 142 1.06 -24.98 -41.32
C ASP A 142 2.05 -23.87 -41.72
N GLY A 143 1.60 -22.62 -41.73
CA GLY A 143 2.41 -21.48 -42.12
C GLY A 143 3.49 -21.32 -41.08
N GLN A 144 4.68 -21.86 -41.37
CA GLN A 144 5.71 -22.05 -40.37
C GLN A 144 6.15 -20.67 -39.86
N LYS A 145 5.69 -20.35 -38.64
CA LYS A 145 6.02 -19.10 -37.96
C LYS A 145 7.43 -19.24 -37.40
N ASN A 146 8.43 -18.81 -38.17
CA ASN A 146 9.85 -19.01 -37.82
C ASN A 146 10.42 -17.85 -36.98
N PHE A 147 9.59 -16.86 -36.65
CA PHE A 147 9.97 -15.73 -35.81
C PHE A 147 9.24 -15.79 -34.47
N VAL A 148 9.80 -15.12 -33.47
CA VAL A 148 9.20 -14.91 -32.16
C VAL A 148 8.90 -13.42 -31.98
N ASP A 149 7.68 -13.12 -31.56
CA ASP A 149 7.26 -11.77 -31.25
C ASP A 149 8.07 -11.22 -30.06
N PRO A 150 8.78 -10.09 -30.23
CA PRO A 150 9.60 -9.54 -29.15
C PRO A 150 8.84 -9.13 -27.89
N VAL A 151 7.53 -8.87 -28.01
CA VAL A 151 6.66 -8.44 -26.91
C VAL A 151 5.86 -9.61 -26.35
N THR A 152 5.15 -10.35 -27.22
CA THR A 152 4.23 -11.41 -26.75
C THR A 152 4.91 -12.77 -26.54
N LYS A 153 6.16 -12.94 -26.99
CA LYS A 153 6.92 -14.20 -26.97
C LYS A 153 6.24 -15.35 -27.72
N LYS A 154 5.22 -15.08 -28.53
CA LYS A 154 4.53 -16.08 -29.35
C LYS A 154 5.22 -16.23 -30.70
N LYS A 155 5.14 -17.42 -31.30
CA LYS A 155 5.58 -17.64 -32.68
C LYS A 155 4.72 -16.81 -33.63
N VAL A 156 5.36 -16.06 -34.52
CA VAL A 156 4.77 -15.15 -35.53
C VAL A 156 5.48 -15.31 -36.88
N SER A 157 4.85 -14.86 -37.96
CA SER A 157 5.54 -14.73 -39.25
C SER A 157 6.26 -13.39 -39.36
N TYR A 158 7.26 -13.31 -40.23
CA TYR A 158 7.96 -12.06 -40.51
C TYR A 158 7.02 -10.99 -41.10
N MET A 159 6.03 -11.41 -41.90
CA MET A 159 5.04 -10.49 -42.46
C MET A 159 4.20 -9.84 -41.36
N GLN A 160 3.78 -10.60 -40.35
CA GLN A 160 3.04 -10.07 -39.19
C GLN A 160 3.86 -9.06 -38.39
N LEU A 161 5.18 -9.27 -38.27
CA LEU A 161 6.07 -8.29 -37.65
C LEU A 161 6.17 -7.01 -38.49
N ARG A 162 6.28 -7.12 -39.82
CA ARG A 162 6.34 -5.96 -40.72
C ARG A 162 5.06 -5.14 -40.73
N GLU A 163 3.89 -5.76 -40.66
CA GLU A 163 2.60 -5.08 -40.58
C GLU A 163 2.47 -4.21 -39.31
N ARG A 164 3.22 -4.54 -38.25
CA ARG A 164 3.29 -3.76 -37.01
C ARG A 164 4.38 -2.69 -36.99
N CYS A 165 5.24 -2.68 -37.99
CA CYS A 165 6.28 -1.67 -38.10
C CYS A 165 5.72 -0.34 -38.61
N ARG A 166 6.39 0.75 -38.24
CA ARG A 166 6.13 2.09 -38.76
C ARG A 166 7.25 2.49 -39.71
N ILE A 167 6.90 3.17 -40.78
CA ILE A 167 7.88 3.74 -41.70
C ILE A 167 8.32 5.10 -41.16
N GLU A 168 9.61 5.27 -40.93
CA GLU A 168 10.18 6.56 -40.51
C GLU A 168 10.16 7.53 -41.71
N PRO A 169 9.47 8.70 -41.63
CA PRO A 169 9.27 9.57 -42.79
C PRO A 169 10.56 10.09 -43.45
N HIS A 170 11.63 10.30 -42.67
CA HIS A 170 12.86 10.92 -43.15
C HIS A 170 13.85 9.93 -43.78
N THR A 171 13.89 8.69 -43.29
CA THR A 171 14.85 7.67 -43.73
C THR A 171 14.20 6.59 -44.60
N GLY A 172 12.87 6.44 -44.52
CA GLY A 172 12.15 5.33 -45.11
C GLY A 172 12.37 4.00 -44.39
N LEU A 173 13.06 3.99 -43.24
CA LEU A 173 13.34 2.78 -42.48
C LEU A 173 12.06 2.21 -41.86
N LEU A 174 11.98 0.88 -41.84
CA LEU A 174 10.89 0.15 -41.22
C LEU A 174 11.25 -0.14 -39.75
N LEU A 175 10.63 0.58 -38.82
CA LEU A 175 10.91 0.50 -37.38
C LEU A 175 9.82 -0.29 -36.66
N LEU A 176 10.20 -1.35 -35.95
CA LEU A 176 9.26 -2.13 -35.13
C LEU A 176 8.84 -1.32 -33.90
N SER A 177 7.53 -1.14 -33.71
CA SER A 177 7.01 -0.45 -32.54
C SER A 177 7.10 -1.38 -31.32
N VAL A 178 8.05 -1.09 -30.43
CA VAL A 178 8.20 -1.73 -29.13
C VAL A 178 7.72 -0.76 -28.05
N GLN A 179 6.72 -1.16 -27.27
CA GLN A 179 6.21 -0.30 -26.21
C GLN A 179 7.15 -0.39 -25.00
N LYS A 180 7.87 0.69 -24.73
CA LYS A 180 8.51 0.89 -23.43
C LYS A 180 7.48 1.48 -22.48
N ARG A 181 6.71 0.65 -21.78
CA ARG A 181 5.75 1.15 -20.80
C ARG A 181 5.70 0.26 -19.57
N SER A 182 6.67 0.43 -18.67
CA SER A 182 6.40 0.19 -17.25
C SER A 182 5.48 1.33 -16.76
N MET A 183 4.21 1.29 -17.14
CA MET A 183 3.22 2.19 -16.54
C MET A 183 3.03 1.76 -15.10
N SER A 184 3.04 2.75 -14.22
CA SER A 184 2.87 2.55 -12.78
C SER A 184 2.10 3.72 -12.20
N PHE A 185 1.25 3.45 -11.22
CA PHE A 185 0.52 4.45 -10.46
C PHE A 185 1.17 4.66 -9.09
N GLN A 186 1.05 5.85 -8.51
CA GLN A 186 1.61 6.12 -7.19
C GLN A 186 0.77 5.43 -6.11
N GLY A 187 1.33 4.41 -5.45
CA GLY A 187 0.76 3.77 -4.26
C GLY A 187 1.06 4.54 -2.97
N ILE A 188 0.99 3.84 -1.83
CA ILE A 188 1.12 4.43 -0.49
C ILE A 188 2.56 4.88 -0.17
N ARG A 189 3.57 4.10 -0.56
CA ARG A 189 5.01 4.37 -0.34
C ARG A 189 5.82 4.26 -1.62
N GLN A 190 5.40 3.42 -2.56
CA GLN A 190 6.10 3.20 -3.83
C GLN A 190 5.14 3.14 -5.02
N PRO A 191 5.65 3.31 -6.26
CA PRO A 191 4.86 3.11 -7.47
C PRO A 191 4.42 1.64 -7.63
N VAL A 192 3.17 1.44 -8.04
CA VAL A 192 2.54 0.14 -8.28
C VAL A 192 2.45 -0.07 -9.79
N THR A 193 2.99 -1.17 -10.29
CA THR A 193 2.96 -1.46 -11.73
C THR A 193 1.56 -1.82 -12.22
N VAL A 194 1.27 -1.54 -13.49
CA VAL A 194 -0.02 -1.94 -14.09
C VAL A 194 -0.21 -3.46 -14.11
N SER A 195 0.87 -4.23 -14.27
CA SER A 195 0.81 -5.69 -14.14
C SER A 195 0.38 -6.12 -12.74
N GLU A 196 0.95 -5.51 -11.70
CA GLU A 196 0.57 -5.82 -10.32
C GLU A 196 -0.90 -5.45 -10.03
N LEU A 197 -1.40 -4.34 -10.57
CA LEU A 197 -2.81 -3.97 -10.44
C LEU A 197 -3.74 -4.98 -11.13
N VAL A 198 -3.30 -5.64 -12.21
CA VAL A 198 -4.06 -6.72 -12.86
C VAL A 198 -4.00 -8.00 -12.03
N ASP A 199 -2.82 -8.36 -11.53
CA ASP A 199 -2.60 -9.55 -10.69
C ASP A 199 -3.35 -9.44 -9.36
N SER A 200 -3.52 -8.23 -8.85
CA SER A 200 -4.36 -7.89 -7.69
C SER A 200 -5.84 -7.72 -8.02
N GLY A 201 -6.27 -7.96 -9.26
CA GLY A 201 -7.67 -7.92 -9.67
C GLY A 201 -8.31 -6.51 -9.66
N ILE A 202 -7.51 -5.46 -9.50
CA ILE A 202 -7.97 -4.07 -9.45
C ILE A 202 -8.22 -3.54 -10.86
N LEU A 203 -7.35 -3.88 -11.81
CA LEU A 203 -7.51 -3.56 -13.23
C LEU A 203 -7.84 -4.79 -14.06
N ARG A 204 -8.72 -4.60 -15.04
CA ARG A 204 -9.01 -5.64 -16.04
C ARG A 204 -7.97 -5.55 -17.16
N PRO A 205 -7.53 -6.69 -17.75
CA PRO A 205 -6.60 -6.69 -18.88
C PRO A 205 -7.09 -5.85 -20.08
N SER A 206 -8.41 -5.75 -20.29
CA SER A 206 -8.99 -4.90 -21.35
C SER A 206 -8.69 -3.42 -21.12
N THR A 207 -8.86 -2.94 -19.88
CA THR A 207 -8.58 -1.56 -19.48
C THR A 207 -7.10 -1.20 -19.65
N VAL A 208 -6.20 -2.17 -19.43
CA VAL A 208 -4.76 -1.97 -19.70
C VAL A 208 -4.50 -1.76 -21.19
N ASN A 209 -5.09 -2.57 -22.06
CA ASN A 209 -4.95 -2.41 -23.52
C ASN A 209 -5.53 -1.06 -24.01
N GLU A 210 -6.67 -0.64 -23.46
CA GLU A 210 -7.29 0.67 -23.74
C GLU A 210 -6.39 1.82 -23.29
N LEU A 211 -5.76 1.70 -22.12
CA LEU A 211 -4.80 2.69 -21.61
C LEU A 211 -3.53 2.74 -22.46
N GLU A 212 -3.01 1.59 -22.87
CA GLU A 212 -1.82 1.48 -23.72
C GLU A 212 -2.05 2.06 -25.11
N SER A 213 -3.22 1.81 -25.69
CA SER A 213 -3.63 2.35 -26.99
C SER A 213 -4.00 3.84 -26.93
N GLY A 214 -4.16 4.41 -25.73
CA GLY A 214 -4.51 5.82 -25.50
C GLY A 214 -5.99 6.13 -25.72
N GLN A 215 -6.86 5.11 -25.68
CA GLN A 215 -8.32 5.28 -25.75
C GLN A 215 -8.88 5.88 -24.45
N ILE A 216 -8.28 5.51 -23.32
CA ILE A 216 -8.57 6.08 -22.00
C ILE A 216 -7.34 6.79 -21.46
N SER A 217 -7.55 7.83 -20.64
CA SER A 217 -6.45 8.61 -20.09
C SER A 217 -5.88 7.99 -18.82
N TYR A 218 -4.60 8.26 -18.54
CA TYR A 218 -3.93 7.81 -17.33
C TYR A 218 -4.61 8.35 -16.06
N ASP A 219 -5.01 9.63 -16.07
CA ASP A 219 -5.64 10.28 -14.92
C ASP A 219 -7.03 9.70 -14.64
N GLU A 220 -7.80 9.38 -15.68
CA GLU A 220 -9.12 8.76 -15.54
C GLU A 220 -9.04 7.36 -14.91
N VAL A 221 -8.08 6.55 -15.35
CA VAL A 221 -7.84 5.24 -14.74
C VAL A 221 -7.42 5.42 -13.28
N GLY A 222 -6.49 6.34 -13.01
CA GLY A 222 -6.00 6.63 -11.67
C GLY A 222 -7.10 7.07 -10.69
N GLU A 223 -8.03 7.94 -11.12
CA GLU A 223 -9.13 8.39 -10.28
C GLU A 223 -10.13 7.24 -9.99
N ARG A 224 -10.36 6.34 -10.96
CA ARG A 224 -11.23 5.17 -10.77
C ARG A 224 -10.71 4.19 -9.73
N ILE A 225 -9.39 4.01 -9.63
CA ILE A 225 -8.75 3.05 -8.72
C ILE A 225 -8.08 3.70 -7.50
N LYS A 226 -8.34 4.99 -7.26
CA LYS A 226 -7.70 5.82 -6.24
C LYS A 226 -7.77 5.22 -4.84
N ASP A 227 -8.93 4.69 -4.46
CA ASP A 227 -9.12 4.05 -3.15
C ASP A 227 -8.28 2.78 -3.00
N PHE A 228 -7.96 2.08 -4.09
CA PHE A 228 -7.03 0.95 -4.05
C PHE A 228 -5.56 1.38 -4.03
N LEU A 229 -5.22 2.50 -4.65
CA LEU A 229 -3.84 2.98 -4.68
C LEU A 229 -3.38 3.51 -3.31
N GLN A 230 -4.21 4.33 -2.66
CA GLN A 230 -3.82 5.04 -1.43
C GLN A 230 -4.84 4.93 -0.29
N GLY A 231 -6.01 4.35 -0.53
CA GLY A 231 -7.11 4.34 0.42
C GLY A 231 -8.07 5.53 0.25
N SER A 232 -9.31 5.32 0.67
CA SER A 232 -10.27 6.39 0.93
C SER A 232 -9.90 7.16 2.21
N SER A 233 -10.52 8.33 2.43
CA SER A 233 -10.21 9.16 3.59
C SER A 233 -10.39 8.39 4.90
N CYS A 234 -9.37 8.45 5.76
CA CYS A 234 -9.46 8.15 7.18
C CYS A 234 -10.11 9.30 7.96
N ILE A 235 -10.33 9.13 9.27
CA ILE A 235 -10.67 10.23 10.19
C ILE A 235 -9.44 11.14 10.28
N ALA A 236 -9.44 12.19 9.47
CA ALA A 236 -8.28 13.04 9.23
C ALA A 236 -8.05 14.06 10.36
N GLY A 237 -9.10 14.38 11.10
CA GLY A 237 -9.04 15.41 12.13
C GLY A 237 -10.38 15.65 12.81
N ILE A 238 -10.45 16.75 13.53
CA ILE A 238 -11.61 17.15 14.33
C ILE A 238 -12.19 18.45 13.76
N TYR A 239 -13.50 18.52 13.69
CA TYR A 239 -14.22 19.75 13.41
C TYR A 239 -14.84 20.27 14.71
N ASN A 240 -14.31 21.37 15.25
CA ASN A 240 -14.87 22.00 16.43
C ASN A 240 -16.15 22.76 16.03
N GLU A 241 -17.31 22.27 16.45
CA GLU A 241 -18.59 22.87 16.11
C GLU A 241 -18.83 24.21 16.82
N THR A 242 -18.15 24.46 17.94
CA THR A 242 -18.24 25.73 18.69
C THR A 242 -17.50 26.84 17.94
N THR A 243 -16.26 26.59 17.53
CA THR A 243 -15.42 27.60 16.84
C THR A 243 -15.56 27.57 15.32
N LYS A 244 -16.21 26.53 14.77
CA LYS A 244 -16.31 26.25 13.33
C LYS A 244 -14.95 26.06 12.65
N GLN A 245 -13.95 25.61 13.41
CA GLN A 245 -12.59 25.37 12.91
C GLN A 245 -12.29 23.89 12.76
N LYS A 246 -11.52 23.55 11.72
CA LYS A 246 -10.92 22.22 11.56
C LYS A 246 -9.54 22.18 12.22
N LEU A 247 -9.27 21.11 12.94
CA LEU A 247 -8.06 20.92 13.74
C LEU A 247 -7.48 19.52 13.47
N GLY A 248 -6.15 19.43 13.49
CA GLY A 248 -5.47 18.14 13.58
C GLY A 248 -5.77 17.47 14.92
N ILE A 249 -5.69 16.13 14.97
CA ILE A 249 -6.05 15.34 16.15
C ILE A 249 -5.16 15.69 17.35
N TYR A 250 -3.84 15.80 17.12
CA TYR A 250 -2.89 16.17 18.16
C TYR A 250 -3.10 17.59 18.68
N GLU A 251 -3.49 18.53 17.81
CA GLU A 251 -3.76 19.91 18.24
C GLU A 251 -5.05 20.00 19.06
N ALA A 252 -6.10 19.28 18.65
CA ALA A 252 -7.33 19.15 19.43
C ALA A 252 -7.09 18.53 20.81
N MET A 253 -6.11 17.63 20.93
CA MET A 253 -5.69 17.07 22.22
C MET A 253 -5.04 18.13 23.12
N LYS A 254 -4.12 18.94 22.59
CA LYS A 254 -3.44 19.99 23.36
C LYS A 254 -4.41 21.01 23.95
N ILE A 255 -5.48 21.34 23.22
CA ILE A 255 -6.53 22.25 23.70
C ILE A 255 -7.62 21.55 24.53
N GLY A 256 -7.49 20.24 24.77
CA GLY A 256 -8.37 19.47 25.65
C GLY A 256 -9.73 19.08 25.05
N LEU A 257 -9.91 19.14 23.72
CA LEU A 257 -11.13 18.64 23.06
C LEU A 257 -11.20 17.10 23.08
N VAL A 258 -10.04 16.44 23.06
CA VAL A 258 -9.91 14.97 23.07
C VAL A 258 -8.87 14.52 24.09
N ARG A 259 -9.08 13.34 24.66
CA ARG A 259 -8.17 12.77 25.67
C ARG A 259 -6.97 12.06 25.03
N PRO A 260 -5.78 12.06 25.66
CA PRO A 260 -4.54 11.55 25.05
C PRO A 260 -4.47 10.05 24.68
N GLY A 261 -5.19 9.13 25.32
CA GLY A 261 -5.01 7.68 25.06
C GLY A 261 -4.29 6.93 26.16
N THR A 262 -3.20 7.49 26.66
CA THR A 262 -2.33 6.84 27.65
C THR A 262 -2.87 6.99 29.07
N ALA A 263 -3.54 5.96 29.56
CA ALA A 263 -3.99 5.82 30.93
C ALA A 263 -2.82 5.59 31.92
N LEU A 264 -1.98 6.60 32.16
CA LEU A 264 -1.00 6.55 33.26
C LEU A 264 -1.09 7.72 34.26
N GLU A 265 -1.73 8.84 33.90
CA GLU A 265 -2.02 9.93 34.87
C GLU A 265 -3.39 9.78 35.56
N LEU A 266 -4.08 8.66 35.33
CA LEU A 266 -5.45 8.45 35.82
C LEU A 266 -5.56 7.75 37.19
N LEU A 267 -4.47 7.62 37.95
CA LEU A 267 -4.56 7.12 39.34
C LEU A 267 -5.46 7.98 40.24
N GLU A 268 -5.77 9.23 39.86
CA GLU A 268 -6.64 10.11 40.65
C GLU A 268 -8.10 10.17 40.17
N ALA A 269 -8.42 9.65 38.97
CA ALA A 269 -9.80 9.66 38.43
C ALA A 269 -10.39 8.26 38.15
N GLN A 270 -9.64 7.18 38.42
CA GLN A 270 -10.01 5.79 38.11
C GLN A 270 -10.85 5.05 39.17
N ALA A 271 -11.51 5.72 40.12
CA ALA A 271 -12.22 5.00 41.19
C ALA A 271 -13.73 4.77 40.96
N ALA A 272 -14.37 5.22 39.87
CA ALA A 272 -15.83 5.17 39.79
C ALA A 272 -16.51 4.60 38.52
N THR A 273 -15.84 4.42 37.37
CA THR A 273 -16.59 4.07 36.14
C THR A 273 -16.10 2.91 35.28
N GLY A 274 -14.90 2.36 35.47
CA GLY A 274 -14.44 1.20 34.69
C GLY A 274 -14.23 1.50 33.19
N PHE A 275 -13.00 1.28 32.72
CA PHE A 275 -12.54 1.44 31.33
C PHE A 275 -12.58 2.87 30.77
N ILE A 276 -11.41 3.51 30.68
CA ILE A 276 -11.21 4.77 29.94
C ILE A 276 -10.23 4.49 28.81
N VAL A 277 -10.75 4.45 27.59
CA VAL A 277 -10.03 4.32 26.32
C VAL A 277 -9.84 5.74 25.78
N GLY A 278 -8.61 6.17 25.46
CA GLY A 278 -8.37 7.56 25.07
C GLY A 278 -8.18 7.73 23.57
N THR A 279 -8.81 8.78 23.04
CA THR A 279 -9.22 8.91 21.63
C THR A 279 -8.12 9.40 20.69
N ALA A 280 -7.17 10.20 21.18
CA ALA A 280 -6.21 10.87 20.30
C ALA A 280 -5.17 9.90 19.71
N LEU A 281 -4.51 9.10 20.56
CA LEU A 281 -3.50 8.14 20.13
C LEU A 281 -4.08 7.09 19.16
N GLU A 282 -5.27 6.57 19.43
CA GLU A 282 -5.87 5.50 18.63
C GLU A 282 -6.23 5.96 17.22
N LEU A 283 -6.76 7.19 17.09
CA LEU A 283 -7.01 7.77 15.78
C LEU A 283 -5.70 8.07 15.02
N LEU A 284 -4.64 8.50 15.72
CA LEU A 284 -3.33 8.70 15.11
C LEU A 284 -2.68 7.37 14.68
N GLU A 285 -2.82 6.31 15.47
CA GLU A 285 -2.39 4.94 15.10
C GLU A 285 -3.15 4.45 13.87
N ALA A 286 -4.46 4.69 13.80
CA ALA A 286 -5.27 4.37 12.62
C ALA A 286 -4.82 5.18 11.39
N GLN A 287 -4.46 6.45 11.53
CA GLN A 287 -3.88 7.24 10.44
C GLN A 287 -2.54 6.65 9.96
N ALA A 288 -1.63 6.32 10.89
CA ALA A 288 -0.36 5.70 10.57
C ALA A 288 -0.54 4.35 9.84
N ALA A 289 -1.46 3.51 10.33
CA ALA A 289 -1.73 2.18 9.78
C ALA A 289 -2.52 2.19 8.46
N THR A 290 -3.12 3.33 8.09
CA THR A 290 -3.84 3.50 6.80
C THR A 290 -2.99 4.21 5.74
N GLY A 291 -1.83 4.73 6.12
CA GLY A 291 -0.82 5.23 5.19
C GLY A 291 -0.13 6.50 5.64
N PHE A 292 -0.82 7.44 6.27
CA PHE A 292 -0.27 8.78 6.51
C PHE A 292 -0.91 9.45 7.72
N ILE A 293 -0.11 10.20 8.46
CA ILE A 293 -0.61 11.22 9.38
C ILE A 293 -1.12 12.40 8.55
N VAL A 294 -2.32 12.88 8.88
CA VAL A 294 -3.03 13.88 8.09
C VAL A 294 -3.10 15.21 8.83
N ASP A 295 -2.74 16.29 8.13
CA ASP A 295 -3.07 17.65 8.55
C ASP A 295 -4.29 18.14 7.76
N PRO A 296 -5.47 18.25 8.40
CA PRO A 296 -6.69 18.69 7.72
C PRO A 296 -6.68 20.17 7.35
N VAL A 297 -5.83 20.99 7.97
CA VAL A 297 -5.74 22.43 7.72
C VAL A 297 -4.96 22.68 6.43
N SER A 298 -3.76 22.11 6.32
CA SER A 298 -2.91 22.24 5.12
C SER A 298 -3.15 21.15 4.06
N ASN A 299 -4.06 20.20 4.30
CA ASN A 299 -4.34 19.06 3.42
C ASN A 299 -3.07 18.25 3.08
N LEU A 300 -2.22 18.04 4.09
CA LEU A 300 -0.97 17.28 3.94
C LEU A 300 -1.16 15.85 4.42
N ARG A 301 -0.52 14.91 3.72
CA ARG A 301 -0.43 13.49 4.09
C ARG A 301 1.04 13.14 4.21
N LEU A 302 1.48 12.78 5.41
CA LEU A 302 2.90 12.62 5.73
C LEU A 302 3.19 11.30 6.44
N PRO A 303 4.34 10.66 6.18
CA PRO A 303 4.88 9.61 7.02
C PRO A 303 5.09 10.11 8.47
N VAL A 304 5.15 9.18 9.42
CA VAL A 304 5.21 9.53 10.86
C VAL A 304 6.42 10.41 11.20
N GLU A 305 7.60 10.12 10.66
CA GLU A 305 8.79 10.95 10.89
C GLU A 305 8.65 12.39 10.38
N GLU A 306 8.03 12.56 9.21
CA GLU A 306 7.81 13.88 8.61
C GLU A 306 6.72 14.67 9.32
N ALA A 307 5.72 13.97 9.87
CA ALA A 307 4.68 14.55 10.71
C ALA A 307 5.24 15.02 12.06
N TYR A 308 6.13 14.23 12.69
CA TYR A 308 6.83 14.61 13.92
C TYR A 308 7.68 15.87 13.72
N LYS A 309 8.48 15.94 12.65
CA LYS A 309 9.31 17.14 12.34
C LYS A 309 8.48 18.41 12.16
N ARG A 310 7.22 18.29 11.71
CA ARG A 310 6.30 19.41 11.52
C ARG A 310 5.40 19.69 12.74
N GLY A 311 5.56 18.94 13.84
CA GLY A 311 4.79 19.14 15.06
C GLY A 311 3.33 18.65 15.00
N LEU A 312 2.97 17.84 13.99
CA LEU A 312 1.65 17.20 13.89
C LEU A 312 1.48 16.06 14.90
N VAL A 313 2.60 15.57 15.46
CA VAL A 313 2.67 14.46 16.40
C VAL A 313 3.66 14.83 17.52
N GLY A 314 3.29 14.54 18.76
CA GLY A 314 4.17 14.69 19.94
C GLY A 314 5.21 13.58 20.07
N ILE A 315 6.29 13.86 20.79
CA ILE A 315 7.36 12.87 21.05
C ILE A 315 6.82 11.65 21.82
N GLU A 316 5.82 11.86 22.66
CA GLU A 316 5.14 10.85 23.47
C GLU A 316 4.43 9.77 22.66
N PHE A 317 4.05 10.07 21.41
CA PHE A 317 3.38 9.12 20.51
C PHE A 317 4.29 8.58 19.42
N LYS A 318 5.44 9.23 19.17
CA LYS A 318 6.30 8.94 18.03
C LYS A 318 6.61 7.45 17.87
N GLU A 319 7.08 6.79 18.93
CA GLU A 319 7.46 5.37 18.87
C GLU A 319 6.26 4.44 18.60
N LYS A 320 5.12 4.73 19.21
CA LYS A 320 3.88 3.96 18.99
C LYS A 320 3.37 4.12 17.56
N LEU A 321 3.41 5.33 17.03
CA LEU A 321 3.00 5.59 15.64
C LEU A 321 3.96 4.95 14.63
N LEU A 322 5.27 4.94 14.89
CA LEU A 322 6.22 4.19 14.06
C LEU A 322 5.92 2.69 14.08
N SER A 323 5.52 2.15 15.24
CA SER A 323 5.08 0.76 15.35
C SER A 323 3.82 0.48 14.52
N ALA A 324 2.83 1.39 14.53
CA ALA A 324 1.61 1.30 13.74
C ALA A 324 1.84 1.50 12.24
N GLU A 325 2.78 2.35 11.83
CA GLU A 325 3.16 2.57 10.42
C GLU A 325 3.70 1.29 9.76
N ARG A 326 4.24 0.34 10.55
CA ARG A 326 4.63 -1.00 10.06
C ARG A 326 3.45 -1.81 9.52
N ALA A 327 2.20 -1.46 9.85
CA ALA A 327 1.04 -2.05 9.18
C ALA A 327 0.98 -1.72 7.67
N VAL A 328 1.71 -0.69 7.23
CA VAL A 328 1.80 -0.23 5.83
C VAL A 328 3.09 -0.70 5.18
N THR A 329 4.22 -0.56 5.88
CA THR A 329 5.56 -0.91 5.35
C THR A 329 5.96 -2.36 5.62
N GLY A 330 5.19 -3.05 6.45
CA GLY A 330 5.39 -4.42 6.89
C GLY A 330 6.25 -4.56 8.16
N TYR A 331 6.04 -5.69 8.84
CA TYR A 331 6.77 -6.07 10.04
C TYR A 331 7.94 -6.97 9.66
N ASN A 332 9.06 -6.82 10.36
CA ASN A 332 10.20 -7.72 10.17
C ASN A 332 10.00 -8.99 11.02
N ASP A 333 9.97 -10.14 10.37
CA ASP A 333 9.89 -11.44 11.03
C ASP A 333 11.25 -11.83 11.63
N PRO A 334 11.40 -11.94 12.96
CA PRO A 334 12.69 -12.22 13.59
C PRO A 334 13.31 -13.56 13.17
N GLU A 335 12.48 -14.52 12.77
CA GLU A 335 12.94 -15.86 12.40
C GLU A 335 13.48 -15.93 10.95
N THR A 336 12.84 -15.22 10.03
CA THR A 336 13.17 -15.31 8.59
C THR A 336 13.87 -14.07 8.04
N GLY A 337 13.81 -12.94 8.75
CA GLY A 337 14.28 -11.64 8.29
C GLY A 337 13.43 -11.04 7.16
N ASN A 338 12.30 -11.66 6.81
CA ASN A 338 11.42 -11.20 5.75
C ASN A 338 10.39 -10.19 6.27
N ILE A 339 9.91 -9.36 5.36
CA ILE A 339 8.79 -8.46 5.60
C ILE A 339 7.47 -9.25 5.52
N ILE A 340 6.68 -9.19 6.59
CA ILE A 340 5.37 -9.83 6.74
C ILE A 340 4.26 -8.80 6.98
N SER A 341 3.01 -9.18 6.69
CA SER A 341 1.87 -8.29 6.87
C SER A 341 1.45 -8.12 8.32
N LEU A 342 0.57 -7.14 8.58
CA LEU A 342 -0.05 -6.91 9.88
C LEU A 342 -0.72 -8.18 10.45
N PHE A 343 -1.51 -8.87 9.62
CA PHE A 343 -2.18 -10.12 10.00
C PHE A 343 -1.19 -11.24 10.34
N GLN A 344 -0.13 -11.39 9.55
CA GLN A 344 0.91 -12.39 9.80
C GLN A 344 1.68 -12.08 11.08
N ALA A 345 1.99 -10.81 11.33
CA ALA A 345 2.63 -10.36 12.57
C ALA A 345 1.76 -10.63 13.80
N MET A 346 0.44 -10.46 13.68
CA MET A 346 -0.51 -10.79 14.74
C MET A 346 -0.53 -12.28 15.06
N ASN A 347 -0.55 -13.14 14.03
CA ASN A 347 -0.54 -14.60 14.22
C ASN A 347 0.79 -15.12 14.80
N LYS A 348 1.88 -14.39 14.57
CA LYS A 348 3.20 -14.64 15.18
C LYS A 348 3.40 -13.95 16.53
N GLU A 349 2.36 -13.31 17.09
CA GLU A 349 2.41 -12.61 18.38
C GLU A 349 3.46 -11.48 18.45
N LEU A 350 3.88 -10.93 17.31
CA LEU A 350 4.76 -9.76 17.25
C LEU A 350 4.03 -8.46 17.63
N ILE A 351 2.71 -8.49 17.55
CA ILE A 351 1.80 -7.43 17.98
C ILE A 351 0.66 -8.04 18.80
N GLU A 352 0.17 -7.28 19.77
CA GLU A 352 -1.00 -7.67 20.55
C GLU A 352 -2.24 -7.80 19.65
N LYS A 353 -3.05 -8.85 19.86
CA LYS A 353 -4.23 -9.14 19.03
C LYS A 353 -5.22 -7.98 18.99
N GLY A 354 -5.59 -7.40 20.14
CA GLY A 354 -6.54 -6.27 20.18
C GLY A 354 -6.05 -5.06 19.39
N HIS A 355 -4.77 -4.72 19.51
CA HIS A 355 -4.15 -3.66 18.72
C HIS A 355 -4.15 -4.02 17.22
N GLY A 356 -3.76 -5.25 16.85
CA GLY A 356 -3.76 -5.70 15.46
C GLY A 356 -5.15 -5.66 14.80
N ILE A 357 -6.18 -6.14 15.50
CA ILE A 357 -7.58 -6.13 15.06
C ILE A 357 -8.03 -4.69 14.77
N ARG A 358 -7.72 -3.75 15.68
CA ARG A 358 -8.05 -2.34 15.52
C ARG A 358 -7.43 -1.71 14.26
N LEU A 359 -6.17 -2.03 13.98
CA LEU A 359 -5.48 -1.52 12.79
C LEU A 359 -6.04 -2.15 11.50
N LEU A 360 -6.37 -3.45 11.50
CA LEU A 360 -7.01 -4.13 10.37
C LEU A 360 -8.37 -3.53 10.05
N GLU A 361 -9.17 -3.26 11.08
CA GLU A 361 -10.49 -2.66 10.94
C GLU A 361 -10.41 -1.27 10.26
N ALA A 362 -9.45 -0.44 10.67
CA ALA A 362 -9.19 0.86 10.05
C ALA A 362 -8.75 0.74 8.58
N GLN A 363 -7.94 -0.27 8.21
CA GLN A 363 -7.56 -0.52 6.82
C GLN A 363 -8.78 -0.90 5.96
N ILE A 364 -9.60 -1.84 6.43
CA ILE A 364 -10.82 -2.30 5.74
C ILE A 364 -11.78 -1.12 5.51
N ALA A 365 -12.09 -0.37 6.57
CA ALA A 365 -12.96 0.79 6.51
C ALA A 365 -12.40 1.94 5.64
N THR A 366 -11.12 1.89 5.24
CA THR A 366 -10.50 2.87 4.33
C THR A 366 -10.18 2.32 2.94
N GLY A 367 -10.70 1.15 2.55
CA GLY A 367 -10.61 0.67 1.17
C GLY A 367 -10.07 -0.76 1.02
N GLY A 368 -9.61 -1.38 2.11
CA GLY A 368 -9.16 -2.77 2.10
C GLY A 368 -7.81 -2.95 2.79
N ILE A 369 -7.39 -4.22 2.88
CA ILE A 369 -6.15 -4.65 3.52
C ILE A 369 -4.96 -4.13 2.72
N ILE A 370 -3.91 -3.66 3.41
CA ILE A 370 -2.69 -3.16 2.76
C ILE A 370 -1.76 -4.33 2.43
N ASP A 371 -1.28 -4.39 1.19
CA ASP A 371 -0.12 -5.19 0.82
C ASP A 371 1.16 -4.45 1.22
N PRO A 372 1.95 -4.94 2.19
CA PRO A 372 3.18 -4.25 2.61
C PRO A 372 4.30 -4.32 1.56
N LYS A 373 4.26 -5.29 0.65
CA LYS A 373 5.30 -5.47 -0.39
C LYS A 373 4.99 -4.66 -1.63
N GLU A 374 3.72 -4.65 -2.05
CA GLU A 374 3.26 -3.97 -3.26
C GLU A 374 2.66 -2.57 -2.97
N SER A 375 2.54 -2.19 -1.70
CA SER A 375 2.23 -0.84 -1.23
C SER A 375 0.91 -0.26 -1.76
N HIS A 376 -0.13 -1.08 -1.85
CA HIS A 376 -1.49 -0.66 -2.21
C HIS A 376 -2.53 -1.53 -1.49
N ARG A 377 -3.82 -1.15 -1.60
CA ARG A 377 -4.92 -1.89 -0.97
C ARG A 377 -5.35 -3.06 -1.86
N LEU A 378 -5.65 -4.18 -1.23
CA LEU A 378 -6.15 -5.37 -1.88
C LEU A 378 -7.66 -5.54 -1.63
N PRO A 379 -8.39 -6.02 -2.65
CA PRO A 379 -9.68 -6.66 -2.43
C PRO A 379 -9.56 -7.82 -1.43
N VAL A 380 -10.63 -8.06 -0.65
CA VAL A 380 -10.63 -9.05 0.43
C VAL A 380 -10.30 -10.47 -0.05
N ASP A 381 -10.79 -10.86 -1.23
CA ASP A 381 -10.56 -12.17 -1.83
C ASP A 381 -9.09 -12.37 -2.26
N ILE A 382 -8.42 -11.30 -2.67
CA ILE A 382 -6.99 -11.33 -2.99
C ILE A 382 -6.15 -11.32 -1.71
N ALA A 383 -6.59 -10.59 -0.68
CA ALA A 383 -5.94 -10.61 0.63
C ALA A 383 -5.92 -12.02 1.25
N TYR A 384 -7.00 -12.81 1.07
CA TYR A 384 -7.03 -14.22 1.46
C TYR A 384 -6.00 -15.06 0.69
N LYS A 385 -5.94 -14.92 -0.63
CA LYS A 385 -4.99 -15.67 -1.48
C LYS A 385 -3.54 -15.38 -1.14
N ARG A 386 -3.22 -14.12 -0.77
CA ARG A 386 -1.87 -13.70 -0.36
C ARG A 386 -1.58 -14.00 1.12
N GLY A 387 -2.54 -14.53 1.89
CA GLY A 387 -2.38 -14.83 3.30
C GLY A 387 -2.18 -13.59 4.17
N TYR A 388 -2.73 -12.44 3.75
CA TYR A 388 -2.71 -11.19 4.50
C TYR A 388 -3.99 -10.95 5.28
N PHE A 389 -4.99 -11.81 5.13
CA PHE A 389 -6.24 -11.80 5.86
C PHE A 389 -6.87 -13.20 5.81
N ASN A 390 -7.90 -13.49 6.61
CA ASN A 390 -8.64 -14.76 6.59
C ASN A 390 -10.15 -14.56 6.79
N GLU A 391 -10.92 -15.60 6.46
CA GLU A 391 -12.40 -15.59 6.57
C GLU A 391 -12.85 -15.47 8.03
N GLU A 392 -12.20 -16.19 8.96
CA GLU A 392 -12.52 -16.17 10.39
C GLU A 392 -12.48 -14.74 10.96
N LEU A 393 -11.42 -13.98 10.66
CA LEU A 393 -11.31 -12.61 11.15
C LEU A 393 -12.26 -11.65 10.43
N SER A 394 -12.63 -11.96 9.18
CA SER A 394 -13.65 -11.21 8.46
C SER A 394 -15.01 -11.34 9.14
N GLU A 395 -15.37 -12.54 9.61
CA GLU A 395 -16.60 -12.76 10.37
C GLU A 395 -16.56 -11.99 11.70
N ILE A 396 -15.43 -12.08 12.43
CA ILE A 396 -15.23 -11.32 13.68
C ILE A 396 -15.39 -9.82 13.47
N LEU A 397 -14.76 -9.24 12.44
CA LEU A 397 -14.85 -7.81 12.15
C LEU A 397 -16.22 -7.38 11.60
N SER A 398 -17.02 -8.33 11.09
CA SER A 398 -18.38 -8.05 10.63
C SER A 398 -19.42 -8.03 11.77
N ASP A 399 -19.13 -8.72 12.88
CA ASP A 399 -19.99 -8.73 14.06
C ASP A 399 -19.56 -7.61 15.04
N PRO A 400 -20.41 -6.61 15.31
CA PRO A 400 -20.12 -5.51 16.24
C PRO A 400 -20.21 -5.94 17.72
N SER A 401 -19.51 -7.03 18.07
CA SER A 401 -19.28 -7.46 19.44
C SER A 401 -18.35 -6.50 20.20
N ASP A 402 -18.29 -6.61 21.52
CA ASP A 402 -17.45 -5.71 22.32
C ASP A 402 -15.94 -5.88 22.06
N ASP A 403 -15.51 -7.04 21.57
CA ASP A 403 -14.10 -7.35 21.30
C ASP A 403 -13.53 -6.59 20.08
N THR A 404 -14.38 -6.01 19.23
CA THR A 404 -13.98 -5.27 18.03
C THR A 404 -14.10 -3.74 18.19
N LYS A 405 -14.72 -3.26 19.28
CA LYS A 405 -14.95 -1.83 19.53
C LYS A 405 -13.71 -1.13 20.10
N GLY A 406 -12.68 -1.01 19.26
CA GLY A 406 -11.38 -0.47 19.64
C GLY A 406 -11.23 1.05 19.63
N PHE A 407 -12.29 1.80 19.30
CA PHE A 407 -12.30 3.27 19.22
C PHE A 407 -13.36 3.87 20.13
N PHE A 408 -13.18 5.13 20.56
CA PHE A 408 -14.12 5.82 21.46
C PHE A 408 -14.70 7.08 20.80
N ASP A 409 -16.00 7.31 20.93
CA ASP A 409 -16.64 8.58 20.52
C ASP A 409 -16.65 9.58 21.69
N PRO A 410 -15.92 10.72 21.60
CA PRO A 410 -15.92 11.73 22.65
C PRO A 410 -17.28 12.40 22.93
N ASN A 411 -18.22 12.36 21.98
CA ASN A 411 -19.53 12.99 22.11
C ASN A 411 -20.51 12.14 22.92
N THR A 412 -20.60 10.85 22.60
CA THR A 412 -21.54 9.91 23.25
C THR A 412 -20.90 9.11 24.38
N GLU A 413 -19.57 9.15 24.49
CA GLU A 413 -18.77 8.41 25.47
C GLU A 413 -18.93 6.88 25.38
N GLU A 414 -19.08 6.37 24.16
CA GLU A 414 -19.22 4.93 23.89
C GLU A 414 -18.06 4.38 23.06
N ASN A 415 -17.78 3.09 23.22
CA ASN A 415 -16.83 2.36 22.38
C ASN A 415 -17.53 1.95 21.08
N LEU A 416 -16.84 2.13 19.95
CA LEU A 416 -17.29 1.88 18.61
C LEU A 416 -16.20 1.18 17.80
N THR A 417 -16.64 0.55 16.72
CA THR A 417 -15.76 0.18 15.61
C THR A 417 -15.30 1.45 14.87
N TYR A 418 -14.16 1.42 14.21
CA TYR A 418 -13.69 2.49 13.34
C TYR A 418 -14.73 2.86 12.27
N LEU A 419 -15.39 1.88 11.66
CA LEU A 419 -16.41 2.14 10.65
C LEU A 419 -17.57 2.96 11.22
N GLN A 420 -18.10 2.57 12.38
CA GLN A 420 -19.17 3.30 13.07
C GLN A 420 -18.75 4.72 13.45
N LEU A 421 -17.50 4.91 13.91
CA LEU A 421 -17.00 6.25 14.23
C LEU A 421 -16.81 7.10 12.97
N LYS A 422 -16.34 6.49 11.87
CA LYS A 422 -16.18 7.15 10.57
C LYS A 422 -17.53 7.59 9.98
N GLU A 423 -18.60 6.82 10.18
CA GLU A 423 -19.97 7.19 9.77
C GLU A 423 -20.50 8.43 10.49
N ARG A 424 -19.96 8.75 11.68
CA ARG A 424 -20.29 9.98 12.42
C ARG A 424 -19.50 11.20 11.97
N CYS A 425 -18.51 11.03 11.08
CA CYS A 425 -17.72 12.12 10.55
C CYS A 425 -18.46 12.91 9.46
N ILE A 426 -18.13 14.19 9.34
CA ILE A 426 -18.54 15.04 8.23
C ILE A 426 -17.41 15.11 7.19
N LYS A 427 -17.76 15.36 5.93
CA LYS A 427 -16.78 15.52 4.84
C LYS A 427 -16.54 17.01 4.57
N ASP A 428 -15.29 17.44 4.61
CA ASP A 428 -14.89 18.80 4.20
C ASP A 428 -14.97 18.91 2.67
N GLU A 429 -15.82 19.79 2.13
CA GLU A 429 -16.06 19.90 0.68
C GLU A 429 -14.80 20.28 -0.11
N ALA A 430 -13.92 21.09 0.49
CA ALA A 430 -12.71 21.58 -0.17
C ALA A 430 -11.61 20.51 -0.28
N THR A 431 -11.49 19.64 0.72
CA THR A 431 -10.39 18.67 0.81
C THR A 431 -10.84 17.22 0.61
N GLY A 432 -12.14 16.96 0.75
CA GLY A 432 -12.71 15.62 0.76
C GLY A 432 -12.39 14.79 2.01
N LEU A 433 -11.76 15.39 3.03
CA LEU A 433 -11.34 14.71 4.25
C LEU A 433 -12.52 14.49 5.21
N CYS A 434 -12.51 13.34 5.90
CA CYS A 434 -13.47 13.05 6.97
C CYS A 434 -13.00 13.68 8.30
N LEU A 435 -13.84 14.50 8.91
CA LEU A 435 -13.59 15.17 10.18
C LEU A 435 -14.62 14.74 11.22
N LEU A 436 -14.18 14.39 12.43
CA LEU A 436 -15.06 14.07 13.55
C LEU A 436 -15.60 15.36 14.18
N PRO A 437 -16.92 15.63 14.13
CA PRO A 437 -17.50 16.81 14.74
C PRO A 437 -17.47 16.68 16.26
N LEU A 438 -16.92 17.68 16.97
CA LEU A 438 -16.92 17.74 18.43
C LEU A 438 -17.51 19.07 18.91
N LYS A 439 -18.28 18.98 19.99
CA LYS A 439 -18.74 20.15 20.76
C LYS A 439 -17.84 20.32 21.97
N GLU A 440 -17.52 21.58 22.31
CA GLU A 440 -16.90 21.84 23.60
C GLU A 440 -17.85 21.39 24.72
N LYS A 441 -17.37 20.45 25.55
CA LYS A 441 -18.01 20.19 26.83
C LYS A 441 -17.82 21.47 27.64
N LYS A 442 -18.92 22.20 27.90
CA LYS A 442 -18.91 23.31 28.85
C LYS A 442 -18.17 22.79 30.08
N LYS A 443 -17.05 23.41 30.46
CA LYS A 443 -16.52 23.26 31.81
C LYS A 443 -17.69 23.64 32.71
N GLN A 444 -18.37 22.65 33.29
CA GLN A 444 -19.00 22.92 34.57
C GLN A 444 -17.83 23.40 35.42
N VAL A 445 -17.82 24.69 35.73
CA VAL A 445 -16.99 25.24 36.77
C VAL A 445 -17.44 24.51 38.02
N GLN A 446 -16.85 23.35 38.27
CA GLN A 446 -17.00 22.64 39.51
C GLN A 446 -16.35 23.58 40.52
N THR A 447 -17.18 24.25 41.31
CA THR A 447 -16.78 24.53 42.69
C THR A 447 -16.25 23.20 43.21
N SER A 448 -14.94 23.12 43.40
CA SER A 448 -14.34 21.94 43.99
C SER A 448 -14.82 21.92 45.44
N GLN A 449 -15.83 21.10 45.72
CA GLN A 449 -16.23 20.75 47.06
C GLN A 449 -15.41 19.54 47.46
N LYS A 450 -14.43 19.76 48.33
CA LYS A 450 -13.69 18.66 48.95
C LYS A 450 -14.36 18.37 50.29
N ASN A 451 -15.13 17.29 50.35
CA ASN A 451 -15.79 16.85 51.57
C ASN A 451 -14.88 15.85 52.28
N THR A 452 -14.48 16.18 53.51
CA THR A 452 -13.74 15.27 54.38
C THR A 452 -14.59 14.93 55.60
N LEU A 453 -14.94 13.65 55.72
CA LEU A 453 -15.71 13.15 56.86
C LEU A 453 -14.75 12.92 58.03
N ARG A 454 -14.86 13.73 59.08
CA ARG A 454 -14.16 13.51 60.34
C ARG A 454 -15.11 12.92 61.37
N LYS A 455 -14.79 11.71 61.82
CA LYS A 455 -15.56 11.02 62.86
C LYS A 455 -14.81 11.14 64.18
N ARG A 456 -15.43 11.76 65.19
CA ARG A 456 -15.00 11.62 66.58
C ARG A 456 -15.67 10.35 67.11
N ARG A 457 -14.88 9.28 67.26
CA ARG A 457 -15.32 8.01 67.83
C ARG A 457 -14.84 7.90 69.26
N VAL A 458 -15.69 7.40 70.14
CA VAL A 458 -15.29 7.05 71.49
C VAL A 458 -14.83 5.59 71.46
N VAL A 459 -13.58 5.35 71.84
CA VAL A 459 -13.01 4.01 71.89
C VAL A 459 -12.94 3.56 73.35
N ILE A 460 -13.51 2.41 73.64
CA ILE A 460 -13.45 1.79 74.97
C ILE A 460 -12.48 0.61 74.87
N VAL A 461 -11.56 0.51 75.83
CA VAL A 461 -10.61 -0.60 75.88
C VAL A 461 -11.13 -1.64 76.86
N ASP A 462 -11.25 -2.87 76.39
CA ASP A 462 -11.63 -4.02 77.22
C ASP A 462 -10.52 -4.29 78.25
N PRO A 463 -10.80 -4.23 79.56
CA PRO A 463 -9.77 -4.37 80.59
C PRO A 463 -9.18 -5.78 80.68
N GLU A 464 -9.86 -6.81 80.18
CA GLU A 464 -9.36 -8.19 80.19
C GLU A 464 -8.52 -8.53 78.96
N THR A 465 -8.89 -7.98 77.81
CA THR A 465 -8.24 -8.31 76.52
C THR A 465 -7.34 -7.22 75.98
N ASN A 466 -7.36 -6.03 76.59
CA ASN A 466 -6.66 -4.82 76.16
C ASN A 466 -6.91 -4.44 74.68
N LYS A 467 -8.08 -4.84 74.16
CA LYS A 467 -8.50 -4.55 72.79
C LYS A 467 -9.51 -3.41 72.78
N GLU A 468 -9.37 -2.55 71.77
CA GLU A 468 -10.32 -1.49 71.46
C GLU A 468 -11.66 -2.08 71.01
N MET A 469 -12.75 -1.47 71.46
CA MET A 469 -14.12 -1.81 71.09
C MET A 469 -15.02 -0.57 71.08
N SER A 470 -16.16 -0.70 70.40
CA SER A 470 -17.16 0.36 70.32
C SER A 470 -17.95 0.55 71.63
N VAL A 471 -18.54 1.73 71.80
CA VAL A 471 -19.46 2.03 72.92
C VAL A 471 -20.61 1.03 72.99
N GLN A 472 -21.13 0.58 71.84
CA GLN A 472 -22.20 -0.42 71.77
C GLN A 472 -21.75 -1.81 72.20
N GLU A 473 -20.53 -2.23 71.86
CA GLU A 473 -19.97 -3.51 72.29
C GLU A 473 -19.70 -3.51 73.80
N ALA A 474 -19.18 -2.41 74.35
CA ALA A 474 -18.97 -2.26 75.77
C ALA A 474 -20.28 -2.36 76.57
N TYR A 475 -21.37 -1.74 76.09
CA TYR A 475 -22.69 -1.86 76.71
C TYR A 475 -23.26 -3.28 76.62
N LYS A 476 -23.16 -3.94 75.47
CA LYS A 476 -23.59 -5.34 75.30
C LYS A 476 -22.81 -6.31 76.19
N LYS A 477 -21.53 -6.02 76.45
CA LYS A 477 -20.69 -6.78 77.38
C LYS A 477 -20.92 -6.43 78.86
N GLY A 478 -21.74 -5.41 79.17
CA GLY A 478 -21.98 -4.95 80.53
C GLY A 478 -20.79 -4.21 81.18
N LEU A 479 -19.83 -3.74 80.37
CA LEU A 479 -18.66 -2.99 80.84
C LEU A 479 -18.99 -1.52 81.19
N ILE A 480 -20.08 -1.00 80.63
CA ILE A 480 -20.65 0.32 80.92
C ILE A 480 -22.15 0.18 81.18
N ASP A 481 -22.69 1.03 82.05
CA ASP A 481 -24.13 1.09 82.29
C ASP A 481 -24.86 1.85 81.18
N TYR A 482 -26.19 1.83 81.24
CA TYR A 482 -27.02 2.46 80.21
C TYR A 482 -26.87 3.99 80.19
N GLU A 483 -26.61 4.60 81.34
CA GLU A 483 -26.46 6.04 81.47
C GLU A 483 -25.15 6.51 80.82
N THR A 484 -24.04 5.83 81.12
CA THR A 484 -22.73 6.03 80.46
C THR A 484 -22.80 5.72 78.97
N PHE A 485 -23.50 4.64 78.57
CA PHE A 485 -23.71 4.32 77.16
C PHE A 485 -24.37 5.49 76.41
N LYS A 486 -25.40 6.09 77.01
CA LYS A 486 -26.13 7.22 76.41
C LYS A 486 -25.22 8.45 76.28
N GLU A 487 -24.48 8.79 77.33
CA GLU A 487 -23.53 9.93 77.30
C GLU A 487 -22.43 9.74 76.25
N LEU A 488 -21.84 8.56 76.16
CA LEU A 488 -20.76 8.29 75.21
C LEU A 488 -21.25 8.25 73.76
N CYS A 489 -22.45 7.72 73.51
CA CYS A 489 -23.11 7.81 72.20
C CYS A 489 -23.49 9.26 71.84
N GLU A 490 -23.73 10.13 72.82
CA GLU A 490 -23.95 11.56 72.57
C GLU A 490 -22.67 12.29 72.15
N GLN A 491 -21.50 11.85 72.63
CA GLN A 491 -20.19 12.40 72.30
C GLN A 491 -19.62 11.91 70.95
N GLU A 492 -20.15 10.83 70.40
CA GLU A 492 -19.85 10.41 69.03
C GLU A 492 -20.50 11.38 68.04
N CYS A 493 -19.67 12.10 67.29
CA CYS A 493 -20.13 13.05 66.29
C CYS A 493 -19.44 12.82 64.95
N GLU A 494 -20.21 12.95 63.88
CA GLU A 494 -19.73 12.99 62.51
C GLU A 494 -19.82 14.43 62.02
N TRP A 495 -18.67 15.07 61.86
CA TRP A 495 -18.58 16.40 61.27
C TRP A 495 -18.05 16.24 59.84
N GLU A 496 -18.73 16.89 58.90
CA GLU A 496 -18.32 16.96 57.50
C GLU A 496 -17.65 18.31 57.27
N GLU A 497 -16.35 18.29 57.00
CA GLU A 497 -15.58 19.48 56.64
C GLU A 497 -15.69 19.66 55.12
N ILE A 498 -16.35 20.74 54.71
CA ILE A 498 -16.57 21.11 53.31
C ILE A 498 -15.67 22.29 53.00
N THR A 499 -14.59 22.06 52.27
CA THR A 499 -13.79 23.14 51.70
C THR A 499 -14.38 23.54 50.36
N ILE A 500 -14.72 24.82 50.21
CA ILE A 500 -15.26 25.39 48.98
C ILE A 500 -14.27 26.43 48.47
N THR A 501 -13.73 26.20 47.28
CA THR A 501 -12.82 27.15 46.63
C THR A 501 -13.60 28.00 45.62
N GLY A 502 -13.61 29.31 45.82
CA GLY A 502 -14.21 30.31 44.93
C GLY A 502 -13.39 30.52 43.65
N SER A 503 -14.03 31.13 42.64
CA SER A 503 -13.41 31.42 41.34
C SER A 503 -12.26 32.44 41.40
N ASP A 504 -12.16 33.17 42.50
CA ASP A 504 -11.12 34.16 42.82
C ASP A 504 -9.94 33.56 43.61
N GLY A 505 -9.96 32.26 43.88
CA GLY A 505 -8.96 31.58 44.72
C GLY A 505 -9.21 31.72 46.22
N SER A 506 -10.32 32.35 46.63
CA SER A 506 -10.75 32.34 48.03
C SER A 506 -11.12 30.93 48.46
N THR A 507 -10.77 30.55 49.69
CA THR A 507 -11.15 29.26 50.27
C THR A 507 -12.02 29.54 51.49
N ARG A 508 -13.23 28.96 51.49
CA ARG A 508 -14.11 28.96 52.66
C ARG A 508 -14.22 27.53 53.17
N VAL A 509 -14.18 27.36 54.49
CA VAL A 509 -14.31 26.05 55.13
C VAL A 509 -15.56 26.06 55.98
N VAL A 510 -16.50 25.19 55.62
CA VAL A 510 -17.76 25.01 56.35
C VAL A 510 -17.73 23.68 57.08
N LEU A 511 -17.93 23.70 58.39
CA LEU A 511 -18.12 22.52 59.22
C LEU A 511 -19.62 22.23 59.32
N VAL A 512 -20.03 21.03 58.93
CA VAL A 512 -21.41 20.57 59.02
C VAL A 512 -21.51 19.46 60.06
N ASP A 513 -22.29 19.69 61.13
CA ASP A 513 -22.67 18.62 62.06
C ASP A 513 -23.76 17.77 61.40
N ARG A 514 -23.47 16.51 61.06
CA ARG A 514 -24.45 15.63 60.38
C ARG A 514 -25.59 15.18 61.29
N LYS A 515 -25.44 15.30 62.61
CA LYS A 515 -26.46 14.89 63.59
C LYS A 515 -27.50 16.00 63.80
N THR A 516 -27.07 17.26 63.83
CA THR A 516 -27.96 18.42 64.03
C THR A 516 -28.29 19.16 62.73
N GLY A 517 -27.53 18.96 61.65
CA GLY A 517 -27.65 19.69 60.40
C GLY A 517 -27.10 21.11 60.46
N SER A 518 -26.50 21.51 61.59
CA SER A 518 -25.95 22.84 61.80
C SER A 518 -24.68 23.05 60.96
N GLN A 519 -24.56 24.24 60.37
CA GLN A 519 -23.42 24.62 59.54
C GLN A 519 -22.68 25.77 60.21
N TYR A 520 -21.36 25.68 60.26
CA TYR A 520 -20.48 26.69 60.84
C TYR A 520 -19.42 27.06 59.83
N ASP A 521 -19.41 28.32 59.39
CA ASP A 521 -18.30 28.85 58.59
C ASP A 521 -17.14 29.17 59.54
N ILE A 522 -15.96 28.61 59.27
CA ILE A 522 -14.78 28.85 60.10
C ILE A 522 -14.35 30.32 60.00
N GLN A 523 -14.54 30.97 58.85
CA GLN A 523 -14.21 32.39 58.71
C GLN A 523 -15.09 33.29 59.60
N ASP A 524 -16.36 32.94 59.81
CA ASP A 524 -17.27 33.69 60.67
C ASP A 524 -16.97 33.52 62.19
N ALA A 525 -16.14 32.54 62.55
CA ALA A 525 -15.81 32.21 63.93
C ALA A 525 -14.43 32.74 64.39
N ILE A 526 -13.68 33.39 63.50
CA ILE A 526 -12.34 33.94 63.77
C ILE A 526 -12.39 35.44 64.14
N ASP A 527 -13.53 36.10 63.92
CA ASP A 527 -13.85 37.45 64.41
C ASP A 527 -14.56 37.41 65.77
#